data_AF-A0A9D9LDH2-F1
#
_entry.id   AF-A0A9D9LDH2-F1
#
_cell.length_a   1.000
_cell.length_b   1.000
_cell.length_c   1.000
_cell.angle_alpha   90.00
_cell.angle_beta   90.00
_cell.angle_gamma   90.00
#
_symmetry.space_group_name_H-M   'P 1'
#
loop_
_entity.id
_entity.type
_entity.pdbx_description
1 polymer ?
#
loop_
_entity_poly.entity_id
_entity_poly.type
_entity_poly.pdbx_seq_one_letter_code
_entity_poly.pdbx_strand_id
1 'polypeptide(L)' 'VKLLASRHGNVMVVGDDAQAIYAFRGATVRNILDFPEEFPGARIIKLEENYRSTQPILNLTNEILRRARE' A
#
# COMPACT_ATOMS: atom_id res chain seq x y z
N VAL A 1 14.97 -3.30 -5.11
CA VAL A 1 14.22 -4.54 -5.44
C VAL A 1 14.28 -4.86 -6.93
N LYS A 2 13.99 -3.91 -7.83
CA LYS A 2 13.99 -4.09 -9.29
C LYS A 2 15.18 -4.87 -9.86
N LEU A 3 16.41 -4.49 -9.49
CA LEU A 3 17.62 -5.19 -9.96
C LEU A 3 17.68 -6.66 -9.52
N LEU A 4 17.30 -6.96 -8.28
CA LEU A 4 17.26 -8.34 -7.75
C LEU A 4 16.17 -9.18 -8.42
N ALA A 5 15.02 -8.57 -8.72
CA ALA A 5 13.90 -9.25 -9.36
C ALA A 5 14.03 -9.35 -10.89
N SER A 6 15.00 -8.66 -11.51
CA SER A 6 15.11 -8.49 -12.97
C SER A 6 15.14 -9.79 -13.80
N ARG A 7 15.69 -10.87 -13.24
CA ARG A 7 15.84 -12.15 -13.95
C ARG A 7 14.57 -12.98 -13.97
N HIS A 8 13.79 -12.95 -12.89
CA HIS A 8 12.67 -13.89 -12.70
C HIS A 8 11.32 -13.19 -12.55
N GLY A 9 11.27 -11.91 -12.19
CA GLY A 9 10.03 -11.17 -11.94
C GLY A 9 9.23 -11.64 -10.71
N ASN A 10 9.76 -12.61 -9.95
CA ASN A 10 9.09 -13.19 -8.78
C ASN A 10 9.21 -12.27 -7.57
N VAL A 11 8.39 -11.23 -7.52
CA VAL A 11 8.33 -10.28 -6.42
C VAL A 11 6.88 -10.08 -5.97
N MET A 12 6.70 -10.03 -4.66
CA MET A 12 5.45 -9.66 -4.01
C MET A 12 5.75 -8.52 -3.04
N VAL A 13 4.93 -7.47 -3.07
CA VAL A 13 4.98 -6.36 -2.13
C VAL A 13 3.62 -6.23 -1.44
N VAL A 14 3.63 -5.70 -0.22
CA VAL A 14 2.42 -5.43 0.57
C VAL A 14 2.59 -4.05 1.20
N GLY A 15 1.51 -3.28 1.25
CA GLY A 15 1.49 -1.99 1.90
C GLY A 15 0.10 -1.36 1.84
N ASP A 16 0.01 -0.19 2.45
CA ASP A 16 -1.19 0.62 2.59
C ASP A 16 -0.75 2.09 2.46
N ASP A 17 -1.31 2.80 1.49
CA ASP A 17 -1.01 4.21 1.20
C ASP A 17 -1.43 5.12 2.35
N ALA A 18 -2.54 4.82 3.04
CA ALA A 18 -3.00 5.55 4.21
C ALA A 18 -2.05 5.42 5.41
N GLN A 19 -1.08 4.49 5.35
CA GLN A 19 -0.09 4.24 6.41
C GLN A 19 1.33 4.68 6.01
N ALA A 20 1.49 5.46 4.93
CA ALA A 20 2.78 5.94 4.44
C ALA A 20 3.36 7.12 5.25
N ILE A 21 3.81 6.88 6.48
CA ILE A 21 4.22 7.95 7.44
C ILE A 21 5.70 8.39 7.36
N TYR A 22 6.53 7.76 6.53
CA TYR A 22 7.99 8.01 6.50
C TYR A 22 8.46 8.96 5.39
N ALA A 23 7.57 9.77 4.81
CA ALA A 23 7.92 10.71 3.74
C ALA A 23 9.04 11.68 4.12
N PHE A 24 9.09 12.12 5.38
CA PHE A 24 10.15 12.99 5.92
C PHE A 24 11.56 12.37 5.87
N ARG A 25 11.67 11.05 5.66
CA ARG A 25 12.93 10.33 5.48
C ARG A 25 13.19 9.94 4.03
N GLY A 26 12.46 10.52 3.09
CA GLY A 26 12.57 10.23 1.66
C GLY A 26 11.83 8.97 1.20
N ALA A 27 10.95 8.39 2.03
CA ALA A 27 10.06 7.35 1.56
C ALA A 27 9.02 7.95 0.59
N THR A 28 8.67 7.22 -0.47
CA THR A 28 7.62 7.63 -1.42
C THR A 28 6.57 6.56 -1.54
N VAL A 29 5.29 6.95 -1.43
CA VAL A 29 4.13 6.07 -1.63
C VAL A 29 4.03 5.61 -3.09
N ARG A 30 4.66 6.34 -4.02
CA ARG A 30 4.74 5.96 -5.44
C ARG A 30 5.32 4.57 -5.67
N ASN A 31 6.23 4.10 -4.80
CA ASN A 31 6.81 2.75 -4.91
C ASN A 31 5.77 1.62 -4.89
N ILE A 32 4.63 1.81 -4.20
CA ILE A 32 3.55 0.81 -4.18
C ILE A 32 2.47 1.13 -5.22
N LEU A 33 2.15 2.42 -5.43
CA LEU A 33 1.14 2.83 -6.41
C LEU A 33 1.57 2.52 -7.84
N ASP A 34 2.84 2.71 -8.16
CA ASP A 34 3.40 2.50 -9.51
C ASP A 34 3.91 1.06 -9.71
N PHE A 35 3.72 0.18 -8.71
CA PHE A 35 4.21 -1.20 -8.79
C PHE A 35 3.66 -2.00 -9.97
N PRO A 36 2.36 -1.91 -10.34
CA PRO A 36 1.84 -2.61 -11.52
C PRO A 36 2.48 -2.15 -12.83
N GLU A 37 2.92 -0.89 -12.88
CA GLU A 37 3.53 -0.28 -14.06
C GLU A 37 5.01 -0.68 -14.16
N GLU A 38 5.69 -0.80 -13.02
CA GLU A 38 7.06 -1.28 -12.93
C GLU A 38 7.21 -2.80 -13.11
N PHE A 39 6.17 -3.57 -12.78
CA PHE A 39 6.11 -5.03 -12.89
C PHE A 39 4.85 -5.44 -13.67
N PRO A 40 4.85 -5.29 -15.01
CA PRO A 40 3.70 -5.64 -15.84
C PRO A 40 3.23 -7.07 -15.60
N GLY A 41 1.92 -7.25 -15.45
CA GLY A 41 1.32 -8.55 -15.12
C GLY A 41 1.27 -8.86 -13.61
N ALA A 42 1.68 -7.91 -12.76
CA ALA A 42 1.47 -8.02 -11.32
C ALA A 42 -0.03 -8.21 -11.00
N ARG A 43 -0.33 -9.21 -10.18
CA ARG A 43 -1.69 -9.44 -9.68
C ARG A 43 -1.92 -8.55 -8.46
N ILE A 44 -2.98 -7.74 -8.52
CA ILE A 44 -3.43 -6.94 -7.38
C ILE A 44 -4.42 -7.77 -6.56
N ILE A 45 -4.18 -7.86 -5.25
CA ILE A 45 -5.06 -8.52 -4.29
C ILE A 45 -5.36 -7.52 -3.18
N LYS A 46 -6.64 -7.18 -2.99
CA LYS A 46 -7.09 -6.29 -1.92
C LYS A 46 -7.61 -7.11 -0.75
N LEU A 47 -7.18 -6.77 0.46
CA LEU A 47 -7.70 -7.33 1.70
C LEU A 47 -8.59 -6.28 2.36
N GLU A 48 -9.90 -6.39 2.15
CA GLU A 48 -10.87 -5.37 2.55
C GLU A 48 -11.49 -5.63 3.93
N GLU A 49 -11.35 -6.85 4.43
CA GLU A 49 -11.88 -7.26 5.72
C GLU A 49 -10.85 -7.03 6.83
N ASN A 50 -11.26 -6.27 7.86
CA ASN A 50 -10.45 -6.06 9.04
C ASN A 50 -10.80 -7.06 10.14
N TYR A 51 -9.81 -7.85 10.54
CA TYR A 51 -9.94 -8.86 11.59
C TYR A 51 -9.36 -8.42 12.95
N ARG A 52 -8.86 -7.19 13.05
CA ARG A 52 -8.17 -6.68 14.25
C ARG A 52 -9.08 -5.84 15.15
N SER A 53 -9.85 -4.95 14.56
CA SER A 53 -10.59 -3.89 15.26
C SER A 53 -12.09 -4.10 15.16
N THR A 54 -12.83 -3.61 16.14
CA THR A 54 -14.30 -3.63 16.13
C THR A 54 -14.88 -2.55 15.22
N GLN A 55 -16.12 -2.73 14.76
CA GLN A 55 -16.78 -1.80 13.84
C GLN A 55 -16.76 -0.32 14.30
N PRO A 56 -16.97 0.01 15.60
CA PRO A 56 -16.87 1.41 16.04
C PRO A 56 -15.51 2.05 15.79
N ILE A 57 -14.41 1.31 15.98
CA ILE A 57 -13.04 1.80 15.73
C ILE A 57 -12.81 2.00 14.23
N LEU A 58 -13.28 1.06 13.41
CA LEU A 58 -13.18 1.15 11.95
C LEU A 58 -13.94 2.36 11.42
N ASN A 59 -15.16 2.57 11.90
CA ASN A 59 -16.00 3.71 11.49
C ASN A 59 -15.31 5.04 11.77
N LEU A 60 -14.76 5.21 12.98
CA LEU A 60 -14.05 6.43 13.35
C LEU A 60 -12.81 6.64 12.47
N THR A 61 -12.00 5.60 12.29
CA THR A 61 -10.77 5.68 11.48
C THR A 61 -11.08 6.04 10.03
N ASN A 62 -12.10 5.41 9.42
CA ASN A 62 -12.51 5.68 8.05
C ASN A 62 -13.02 7.11 7.86
N GLU A 63 -13.75 7.65 8.84
CA GLU A 63 -14.21 9.04 8.78
C GLU A 63 -13.06 10.05 8.91
N ILE A 64 -12.03 9.73 9.70
CA ILE A 64 -10.81 10.56 9.78
C ILE A 64 -10.06 10.51 8.44
N LEU A 65 -9.83 9.32 7.90
CA LEU A 65 -9.12 9.13 6.62
C LEU A 65 -9.80 9.87 5.46
N ARG A 66 -11.14 9.86 5.41
CA ARG A 66 -11.92 10.58 4.38
C ARG A 66 -11.63 12.09 4.32
N ARG A 67 -11.16 12.68 5.42
CA ARG A 67 -10.84 14.11 5.53
C ARG A 67 -9.36 14.41 5.32
N ALA A 68 -8.51 13.38 5.26
CA ALA A 68 -7.10 13.53 4.99
C ALA A 68 -6.89 14.06 3.56
N ARG A 69 -5.87 14.90 3.40
CA ARG A 69 -5.39 15.36 2.10
C ARG A 69 -4.11 14.61 1.78
N GLU A 70 -3.91 14.26 0.51
CA GLU A 70 -2.60 13.86 0.00
C GLU A 70 -1.61 15.03 0.04
#